data_AF-A0A388NUD4-F1
#
_entry.id   AF-A0A388NUD4-F1
#
_cell.length_a   1.000
_cell.length_b   1.000
_cell.length_c   1.000
_cell.angle_alpha   90.00
_cell.angle_beta   90.00
_cell.angle_gamma   90.00
#
_symmetry.space_group_name_H-M   'P 1'
#
loop_
_entity.id
_entity.type
_entity.pdbx_description
1 polymer ?
#
loop_
_entity_poly.entity_id
_entity_poly.type
_entity_poly.pdbx_seq_one_letter_code
_entity_poly.pdbx_strand_id
1 'polypeptide(L)'
;MTKTNFDPLKYVGATKFQTRFRPFVRFFLNRVCKFTLVGFDQIPATGPAILCANHISFLDSVFMLTHSPRNMSVVGKSEYMDSWKTRWLFTKIGMIPLDRSGGESATSAMISVEAVLARGELFGIFRRARAAVMANFTKVAPARRDLR
;
A
#
# COMPACT_ATOMS: atom_id res chain seq x y z
N MET A 1 14.33 -24.01 -4.46
CA MET A 1 13.72 -22.83 -3.82
C MET A 1 14.26 -21.59 -4.52
N THR A 2 13.55 -21.13 -5.54
CA THR A 2 13.97 -20.03 -6.42
C THR A 2 13.75 -18.71 -5.70
N LYS A 3 14.85 -18.07 -5.28
CA LYS A 3 14.86 -16.66 -4.88
C LYS A 3 14.25 -15.87 -6.04
N THR A 4 13.00 -15.42 -5.87
CA THR A 4 12.33 -14.62 -6.89
C THR A 4 13.10 -13.34 -7.06
N ASN A 5 13.75 -13.16 -8.21
CA ASN A 5 14.29 -11.88 -8.67
C ASN A 5 13.20 -10.81 -8.54
N PHE A 6 13.27 -10.05 -7.44
CA PHE A 6 12.40 -8.93 -7.15
C PHE A 6 12.97 -7.75 -7.93
N ASP A 7 12.33 -7.42 -9.06
CA ASP A 7 12.65 -6.22 -9.81
C ASP A 7 11.88 -5.03 -9.21
N PRO A 8 12.56 -4.10 -8.51
CA PRO A 8 11.92 -3.00 -7.80
C PRO A 8 11.22 -2.00 -8.74
N LEU A 9 11.54 -2.01 -10.04
CA LEU A 9 10.97 -1.11 -11.05
C LEU A 9 9.73 -1.70 -11.73
N LYS A 10 9.51 -3.01 -11.62
CA LYS A 10 8.37 -3.71 -12.25
C LYS A 10 7.06 -3.55 -11.48
N TYR A 11 7.12 -3.14 -10.21
CA TYR A 11 5.92 -2.93 -9.39
C TYR A 11 5.34 -1.53 -9.63
N VAL A 12 4.41 -1.50 -10.57
CA VAL A 12 3.70 -0.29 -11.02
C VAL A 12 2.59 0.08 -10.04
N GLY A 13 2.99 0.52 -8.84
CA GLY A 13 2.14 1.02 -7.74
C GLY A 13 0.61 0.96 -7.89
N ALA A 14 -0.07 2.10 -7.76
CA ALA A 14 -1.51 2.21 -7.75
C ALA A 14 -2.10 1.93 -9.16
N THR A 15 -2.51 0.69 -9.42
CA THR A 15 -2.94 0.25 -10.75
C THR A 15 -4.40 0.65 -11.06
N LYS A 16 -4.73 0.91 -12.34
CA LYS A 16 -6.13 1.17 -12.82
C LYS A 16 -7.14 0.08 -12.41
N PHE A 17 -6.65 -1.12 -12.07
CA PHE A 17 -7.45 -2.22 -11.56
C PHE A 17 -8.16 -1.87 -10.25
N GLN A 18 -7.48 -1.15 -9.33
CA GLN A 18 -8.08 -0.71 -8.08
C GLN A 18 -9.34 0.12 -8.33
N THR A 19 -9.26 1.11 -9.23
CA THR A 19 -10.39 2.00 -9.53
C THR A 19 -11.62 1.24 -10.05
N ARG A 20 -11.42 0.17 -10.83
CA ARG A 20 -12.51 -0.62 -11.40
C ARG A 20 -13.11 -1.63 -10.41
N PHE A 21 -12.27 -2.20 -9.53
CA PHE A 21 -12.71 -3.22 -8.57
C PHE A 21 -13.24 -2.62 -7.26
N ARG A 22 -12.81 -1.40 -6.92
CA ARG A 22 -13.19 -0.67 -5.71
C ARG A 22 -14.70 -0.50 -5.49
N PRO A 23 -15.51 -0.03 -6.45
CA PRO A 23 -16.95 0.16 -6.22
C PRO A 23 -17.67 -1.17 -5.95
N PHE A 24 -17.24 -2.24 -6.62
CA PHE A 24 -17.79 -3.58 -6.43
C PHE A 24 -17.48 -4.09 -5.01
N VAL A 25 -16.21 -4.11 -4.61
CA VAL A 25 -15.82 -4.61 -3.28
C VAL A 25 -16.42 -3.74 -2.17
N ARG A 26 -16.47 -2.41 -2.35
CA ARG A 26 -17.08 -1.49 -1.40
C ARG A 26 -18.57 -1.80 -1.18
N PHE A 27 -19.30 -2.12 -2.24
CA PHE A 27 -20.72 -2.49 -2.14
C PHE A 27 -20.93 -3.73 -1.25
N PHE A 28 -20.12 -4.78 -1.44
CA PHE A 28 -20.20 -5.99 -0.62
C PHE A 28 -19.74 -5.73 0.82
N LEU A 29 -18.63 -5.02 1.01
CA LEU A 29 -18.11 -4.73 2.35
C LEU A 29 -19.10 -3.93 3.20
N ASN A 30 -19.76 -2.93 2.63
CA ASN A 30 -20.77 -2.12 3.33
C ASN A 30 -22.07 -2.90 3.62
N ARG A 31 -22.30 -4.02 2.93
CA ARG A 31 -23.43 -4.92 3.20
C ARG A 31 -23.14 -5.88 4.35
N VAL A 32 -21.91 -6.38 4.42
CA VAL A 32 -21.49 -7.37 5.43
C VAL A 32 -21.11 -6.69 6.75
N CYS A 33 -20.53 -5.51 6.69
CA CYS A 33 -20.02 -4.81 7.87
C CYS A 33 -20.41 -3.32 7.85
N LYS A 34 -20.78 -2.80 9.02
CA LYS A 34 -21.03 -1.36 9.21
C LYS A 34 -19.74 -0.68 9.64
N PHE A 35 -19.35 0.35 8.89
CA PHE A 35 -18.18 1.17 9.21
C PHE A 35 -18.54 2.64 9.30
N THR A 36 -17.84 3.35 10.16
CA THR A 36 -17.85 4.81 10.21
C THR A 36 -16.48 5.28 9.77
N LEU A 37 -16.44 6.06 8.69
CA LEU A 37 -15.22 6.67 8.18
C LEU A 37 -15.09 8.06 8.78
N VAL A 38 -13.99 8.33 9.48
CA VAL A 38 -13.70 9.63 10.07
C VAL A 38 -12.32 10.07 9.59
N GLY A 39 -12.17 11.31 9.12
CA GLY A 39 -10.88 11.88 8.71
C GLY A 39 -10.36 11.41 7.34
N PHE A 40 -11.16 10.70 6.55
CA PHE A 40 -10.76 10.29 5.18
C PHE A 40 -10.66 11.47 4.21
N ASP A 41 -11.30 12.59 4.54
CA ASP A 41 -11.19 13.90 3.91
C ASP A 41 -9.79 14.53 4.07
N GLN A 42 -9.03 14.11 5.08
CA GLN A 42 -7.64 14.58 5.30
C GLN A 42 -6.64 13.92 4.34
N ILE A 43 -7.07 12.89 3.59
CA ILE A 43 -6.21 12.22 2.61
C ILE A 43 -5.99 13.18 1.44
N PRO A 44 -4.73 13.53 1.12
CA PRO A 44 -4.45 14.39 -0.02
C PRO A 44 -5.01 13.79 -1.31
N ALA A 45 -5.80 14.58 -2.04
CA ALA A 45 -6.40 14.16 -3.30
C ALA A 45 -5.32 13.88 -4.37
N THR A 46 -4.19 14.57 -4.31
CA THR A 46 -3.07 14.47 -5.24
C THR A 46 -1.73 14.61 -4.52
N GLY A 47 -0.65 14.17 -5.19
CA GLY A 47 0.72 14.29 -4.70
C GLY A 47 1.19 13.13 -3.80
N PRO A 48 2.48 13.07 -3.48
CA PRO A 48 3.04 12.01 -2.65
C PRO A 48 2.52 12.08 -1.22
N ALA A 49 2.05 10.97 -0.69
CA ALA A 49 1.66 10.87 0.72
C ALA A 49 1.91 9.47 1.26
N ILE A 50 2.25 9.39 2.54
CA ILE A 50 2.36 8.12 3.26
C ILE A 50 1.22 8.05 4.29
N LEU A 51 0.52 6.94 4.22
CA LEU A 51 -0.53 6.53 5.13
C LEU A 51 0.02 5.49 6.09
N CYS A 52 0.10 5.84 7.37
CA CYS A 52 0.54 4.93 8.42
C CYS A 52 -0.69 4.47 9.22
N ALA A 53 -1.00 3.17 9.19
CA ALA A 53 -2.13 2.59 9.90
C ALA A 53 -1.71 1.41 10.81
N ASN A 54 -2.55 1.11 11.81
CA ASN A 54 -2.35 -0.08 12.64
C ASN A 54 -2.81 -1.33 11.88
N HIS A 55 -2.06 -2.43 12.00
CA HIS A 55 -2.36 -3.74 11.40
C HIS A 55 -2.88 -4.71 12.49
N ILE A 56 -4.18 -4.67 12.73
CA ILE A 56 -4.88 -5.59 13.64
C ILE A 56 -5.34 -6.83 12.87
N SER A 57 -5.81 -6.65 11.64
CA SER A 57 -6.35 -7.72 10.79
C SER A 57 -5.92 -7.58 9.32
N PHE A 58 -6.03 -8.67 8.54
CA PHE A 58 -5.84 -8.61 7.09
C PHE A 58 -6.85 -7.68 6.40
N LEU A 59 -8.06 -7.59 6.96
CA LEU A 59 -9.12 -6.76 6.39
C LEU A 59 -8.77 -5.27 6.43
N ASP A 60 -7.89 -4.82 7.33
CA ASP A 60 -7.47 -3.41 7.42
C ASP A 60 -6.89 -2.93 6.08
N SER A 61 -6.04 -3.74 5.46
CA SER A 61 -5.45 -3.44 4.14
C SER A 61 -6.50 -3.41 3.04
N VAL A 62 -7.47 -4.33 3.09
CA VAL A 62 -8.59 -4.39 2.13
C VAL A 62 -9.48 -3.16 2.26
N PHE A 63 -9.78 -2.72 3.49
CA PHE A 63 -10.57 -1.52 3.75
C PHE A 63 -9.88 -0.26 3.24
N MET A 64 -8.59 -0.09 3.53
CA MET A 64 -7.88 1.11 3.07
C MET A 64 -7.75 1.15 1.54
N LEU A 65 -7.46 0.03 0.89
CA LEU A 65 -7.42 -0.04 -0.58
C LEU A 65 -8.79 0.27 -1.22
N THR A 66 -9.89 -0.02 -0.53
CA THR A 66 -11.26 0.14 -1.07
C THR A 66 -11.95 1.46 -0.69
N HIS A 67 -11.61 2.04 0.46
CA HIS A 67 -12.24 3.25 0.98
C HIS A 67 -11.37 4.51 0.87
N SER A 68 -10.07 4.36 0.59
CA SER A 68 -9.23 5.49 0.24
C SER A 68 -9.82 6.25 -0.96
N PRO A 69 -9.82 7.59 -0.96
CA PRO A 69 -10.35 8.38 -2.07
C PRO A 69 -9.58 8.15 -3.38
N ARG A 70 -8.29 7.80 -3.30
CA ARG A 70 -7.43 7.48 -4.45
C ARG A 70 -6.73 6.14 -4.30
N ASN A 71 -6.25 5.61 -5.42
CA ASN A 71 -5.51 4.36 -5.46
C ASN A 71 -4.24 4.48 -4.59
N MET A 72 -3.86 3.37 -3.94
CA MET A 72 -2.70 3.34 -3.05
C MET A 72 -1.90 2.05 -3.20
N SER A 73 -0.60 2.13 -2.95
CA SER A 73 0.29 0.97 -2.92
C SER A 73 0.57 0.56 -1.48
N VAL A 74 0.70 -0.73 -1.20
CA VAL A 74 0.92 -1.23 0.17
C VAL A 74 2.08 -2.20 0.21
N VAL A 75 2.87 -2.18 1.29
CA VAL A 75 3.87 -3.23 1.49
C VAL A 75 3.24 -4.45 2.16
N GLY A 76 3.53 -5.64 1.65
CA GLY A 76 3.04 -6.92 2.19
C GLY A 76 4.12 -7.99 2.23
N LYS A 77 3.87 -9.07 2.99
CA LYS A 77 4.79 -10.21 3.12
C LYS A 77 5.03 -10.89 1.76
N SER A 78 6.27 -11.25 1.46
CA SER A 78 6.65 -11.91 0.20
C SER A 78 6.01 -13.28 0.02
N GLU A 79 5.67 -13.99 1.10
CA GLU A 79 5.04 -15.32 1.08
C GLU A 79 3.64 -15.30 0.44
N TYR A 80 2.97 -14.15 0.43
CA TYR A 80 1.71 -14.03 -0.32
C TYR A 80 1.91 -14.11 -1.84
N MET A 81 3.15 -14.05 -2.33
CA MET A 81 3.52 -14.14 -3.74
C MET A 81 3.91 -15.56 -4.18
N ASP A 82 3.81 -16.55 -3.29
CA ASP A 82 4.24 -17.93 -3.58
C ASP A 82 3.43 -18.59 -4.71
N SER A 83 2.15 -18.26 -4.84
CA SER A 83 1.30 -18.75 -5.93
C SER A 83 1.25 -17.75 -7.08
N TRP A 84 1.23 -18.25 -8.33
CA TRP A 84 1.10 -17.39 -9.51
C TRP A 84 -0.20 -16.57 -9.51
N LYS A 85 -1.29 -17.12 -8.95
CA LYS A 85 -2.60 -16.44 -8.86
C LYS A 85 -2.55 -15.29 -7.87
N THR A 86 -2.02 -15.54 -6.68
CA THR A 86 -1.89 -14.53 -5.63
C THR A 86 -0.88 -13.48 -6.05
N ARG A 87 0.23 -13.88 -6.66
CA ARG A 87 1.22 -12.96 -7.22
C ARG A 87 0.61 -12.01 -8.25
N TRP A 88 -0.17 -12.53 -9.19
CA TRP A 88 -0.86 -11.71 -10.19
C TRP A 88 -1.84 -10.74 -9.51
N LEU A 89 -2.68 -11.23 -8.60
CA LEU A 89 -3.68 -10.41 -7.90
C LEU A 89 -3.03 -9.32 -7.04
N PHE A 90 -2.08 -9.69 -6.18
CA PHE A 90 -1.43 -8.78 -5.25
C PHE A 90 -0.59 -7.71 -5.99
N THR A 91 0.04 -8.07 -7.11
CA THR A 91 0.71 -7.09 -7.98
C THR A 91 -0.30 -6.12 -8.60
N LYS A 92 -1.48 -6.61 -9.03
CA LYS A 92 -2.53 -5.76 -9.64
C LYS A 92 -3.23 -4.83 -8.64
N ILE A 93 -3.23 -5.18 -7.36
CA ILE A 93 -3.72 -4.29 -6.30
C ILE A 93 -2.61 -3.38 -5.75
N GLY A 94 -1.42 -3.34 -6.34
CA GLY A 94 -0.35 -2.43 -5.94
C GLY A 94 0.40 -2.87 -4.68
N MET A 95 0.47 -4.18 -4.39
CA MET A 95 1.27 -4.68 -3.27
C MET A 95 2.76 -4.77 -3.65
N ILE A 96 3.60 -4.16 -2.83
CA ILE A 96 5.05 -4.26 -2.89
C ILE A 96 5.48 -5.38 -1.92
N PRO A 97 6.02 -6.50 -2.41
CA PRO A 97 6.50 -7.55 -1.53
C PRO A 97 7.74 -7.09 -0.76
N LEU A 98 7.73 -7.35 0.55
CA LEU A 98 8.84 -7.13 1.47
C LEU A 98 9.17 -8.44 2.15
N ASP A 99 10.41 -8.89 2.00
CA ASP A 99 10.97 -9.96 2.80
C ASP A 99 11.63 -9.36 4.06
N ARG A 100 11.17 -9.80 5.25
CA ARG A 100 11.70 -9.34 6.54
C ARG A 100 12.90 -10.17 7.03
N SER A 101 13.30 -11.17 6.26
CA SER A 101 14.36 -12.13 6.61
C SER A 101 15.77 -11.63 6.30
N GLY A 102 15.93 -10.57 5.49
CA GLY A 102 17.25 -10.12 5.02
C GLY A 102 17.33 -8.63 4.65
N GLY A 103 18.49 -8.01 4.90
CA GLY A 103 18.71 -6.58 4.75
C GLY A 103 18.61 -6.04 3.31
N GLU A 104 19.04 -6.81 2.30
CA GLU A 104 18.97 -6.38 0.89
C GLU A 104 17.53 -6.22 0.40
N SER A 105 16.61 -7.09 0.83
CA SER A 105 15.20 -7.00 0.43
C SER A 105 14.50 -5.76 1.00
N ALA A 106 14.87 -5.35 2.21
CA ALA A 106 14.37 -4.11 2.79
C ALA A 106 14.80 -2.89 1.96
N THR A 107 16.05 -2.85 1.50
CA THR A 107 16.55 -1.78 0.63
C THR A 107 15.81 -1.75 -0.71
N SER A 108 15.61 -2.90 -1.37
CA SER A 108 14.87 -2.95 -2.62
C SER A 108 13.40 -2.50 -2.47
N ALA A 109 12.75 -2.86 -1.36
CA ALA A 109 11.40 -2.40 -1.06
C ALA A 109 11.35 -0.87 -0.87
N MET A 110 12.34 -0.29 -0.19
CA MET A 110 12.44 1.17 -0.02
C MET A 110 12.63 1.89 -1.35
N ILE A 111 13.43 1.35 -2.27
CA ILE A 111 13.57 1.88 -3.64
C ILE A 111 12.22 1.87 -4.38
N SER A 112 11.44 0.78 -4.26
CA SER A 112 10.09 0.73 -4.85
C SER A 112 9.14 1.74 -4.21
N VAL A 113 9.21 1.95 -2.89
CA VAL A 113 8.41 2.96 -2.19
C VAL A 113 8.78 4.37 -2.65
N GLU A 114 10.07 4.67 -2.78
CA GLU A 114 10.56 5.93 -3.32
C GLU A 114 10.03 6.17 -4.74
N ALA A 115 10.09 5.15 -5.61
CA ALA A 115 9.57 5.24 -6.96
C ALA A 115 8.05 5.49 -7.00
N VAL A 116 7.28 4.89 -6.08
CA VAL A 116 5.83 5.14 -5.92
C VAL A 116 5.56 6.58 -5.51
N LEU A 117 6.29 7.08 -4.51
CA LEU A 117 6.15 8.45 -4.03
C LEU A 117 6.61 9.47 -5.08
N ALA A 118 7.68 9.19 -5.83
CA ALA A 118 8.15 10.04 -6.92
C ALA A 118 7.09 10.22 -8.03
N ARG A 119 6.19 9.24 -8.22
CA ARG A 119 5.04 9.35 -9.14
C ARG A 119 3.84 10.10 -8.55
N GLY A 120 3.95 10.57 -7.31
CA GLY A 120 2.87 11.28 -6.61
C GLY A 120 1.73 10.37 -6.14
N GLU A 121 1.99 9.08 -5.95
CA GLU A 121 0.99 8.12 -5.50
C GLU A 121 0.84 8.10 -3.96
N LEU A 122 -0.21 7.45 -3.46
CA LEU A 122 -0.41 7.19 -2.03
C LEU A 122 0.29 5.87 -1.67
N PHE A 123 1.11 5.89 -0.62
CA PHE A 123 1.74 4.69 -0.09
C PHE A 123 1.19 4.36 1.30
N GLY A 124 0.78 3.12 1.54
CA GLY A 124 0.27 2.63 2.82
C GLY A 124 1.26 1.70 3.51
N ILE A 125 1.59 2.00 4.77
CA ILE A 125 2.37 1.13 5.64
C ILE A 125 1.55 0.75 6.88
N PHE A 126 1.52 -0.55 7.16
CA PHE A 126 0.75 -1.11 8.26
C PHE A 126 1.71 -1.71 9.28
N ARG A 127 1.72 -1.13 10.48
CA ARG A 127 2.52 -1.64 11.61
C ARG A 127 1.60 -2.33 12.59
N ARG A 128 2.00 -3.50 13.09
CA ARG A 128 1.29 -4.17 14.19
C ARG A 128 1.54 -3.39 15.48
N ALA A 129 0.51 -2.79 16.06
CA ALA A 129 0.55 -2.10 17.35
C ALA A 129 -0.53 -2.65 18.28
N ARG A 130 -0.20 -2.76 19.58
CA ARG A 130 -1.07 -3.33 20.63
C ARG A 130 -2.26 -2.42 21.02
N ALA A 131 -2.30 -1.19 20.51
CA ALA A 131 -3.35 -0.21 20.75
C ALA A 131 -3.69 0.54 19.45
N ALA A 132 -4.97 0.86 19.24
CA ALA A 132 -5.47 1.58 18.06
C ALA A 132 -4.93 3.01 18.05
N VAL A 133 -3.94 3.28 17.20
CA VAL A 133 -3.54 4.65 16.85
C VAL A 133 -4.20 4.98 15.51
N MET A 134 -4.89 6.13 15.50
CA MET A 134 -5.51 6.73 14.32
C MET A 134 -4.52 6.85 13.16
N ALA A 135 -5.03 6.76 11.94
CA ALA A 135 -4.26 6.98 10.73
C ALA A 135 -3.62 8.37 10.77
N ASN A 136 -2.32 8.44 11.03
CA ASN A 136 -1.57 9.68 10.91
C ASN A 136 -1.14 9.83 9.45
N PHE A 137 -1.58 10.91 8.82
CA PHE A 137 -1.20 11.26 7.47
C PHE A 137 0.05 12.15 7.53
N THR A 138 1.15 11.69 6.95
CA THR A 138 2.32 12.53 6.75
C THR A 138 2.43 12.84 5.27
N LYS A 139 2.26 14.13 4.94
CA LYS A 139 2.61 14.65 3.62
C LYS A 139 4.12 14.56 3.50
N VAL A 140 4.61 13.78 2.54
CA VAL A 140 6.04 13.72 2.25
C VAL A 140 6.36 14.98 1.44
N ALA A 141 7.13 15.90 2.03
CA ALA A 141 7.67 17.02 1.28
C ALA A 141 8.58 16.47 0.18
N PRO A 142 8.59 17.05 -1.03
CA PRO A 142 9.55 16.65 -2.06
C PRO A 142 10.95 16.73 -1.46
N ALA A 143 11.74 15.66 -1.59
CA ALA A 143 13.13 15.67 -1.18
C ALA A 143 13.79 16.86 -1.87
N ARG A 144 14.26 17.84 -1.09
CA ARG A 144 15.08 18.91 -1.66
C ARG A 144 16.32 18.22 -2.21
N ARG A 145 16.51 18.30 -3.53
CA ARG A 145 17.78 17.96 -4.15
C ARG A 145 18.74 19.09 -3.82
N ASP A 146 19.37 18.98 -2.66
CA ASP A 146 20.49 19.81 -2.26
C ASP A 146 21.70 19.32 -3.05
N LEU A 147 21.75 19.63 -4.34
CA LEU A 147 22.96 19.44 -5.15
C LEU A 147 23.94 20.53 -4.73
N ARG A 148 24.93 20.14 -3.91
CA ARG A 148 26.24 20.80 -3.83
C ARG A 148 27.23 20.01 -4.67
#